data_AF-A0A925QLC1-F1
#
_entry.id   AF-A0A925QLC1-F1
#
_cell.length_a   1.000
_cell.length_b   1.000
_cell.length_c   1.000
_cell.angle_alpha   90.00
_cell.angle_beta   90.00
_cell.angle_gamma   90.00
#
_symmetry.space_group_name_H-M   'P 1'
#
loop_
_entity.id
_entity.type
_entity.pdbx_description
1 polymer ?
#
loop_
_entity_poly.entity_id
_entity_poly.type
_entity_poly.pdbx_seq_one_letter_code
_entity_poly.pdbx_strand_id
1 'polypeptide(L)'
;MAERAVGMPTATGFEVLTEAELARLQAPLVTPPAPQVPDIPPLPAADPRPGALPPSVRGEAAGPTVETLPAQPVQDWHDLLMEQSARELGEAMIAAGRNQPAGGFVPHHIVLREGGGAQMAAARARLMELGIDLNQEANGVWLPSHRAEQGAEGAYHERLHNRPYFEGVADGLRVAGSRDDALAILRDIGQQLSEGVFSGVRLRTEANRSQP
;
A
#
# COMPACT_ATOMS: atom_id res chain seq x y z
N MET A 1 -51.58 26.80 -0.04
CA MET A 1 -50.55 26.32 -0.98
C MET A 1 -49.76 25.27 -0.22
N ALA A 2 -49.89 23.99 -0.56
CA ALA A 2 -49.24 22.89 0.15
C ALA A 2 -47.99 22.46 -0.63
N GLU A 3 -46.82 22.49 0.02
CA GLU A 3 -45.57 21.98 -0.55
C GLU A 3 -45.56 20.46 -0.53
N ARG A 4 -45.22 19.85 -1.66
CA ARG A 4 -45.08 18.40 -1.81
C ARG A 4 -43.62 18.03 -1.52
N ALA A 5 -43.36 17.47 -0.35
CA ALA A 5 -42.10 16.82 -0.04
C ALA A 5 -41.96 15.55 -0.89
N VAL A 6 -40.89 15.45 -1.66
CA VAL A 6 -40.47 14.21 -2.34
C VAL A 6 -39.50 13.51 -1.42
N GLY A 7 -39.76 12.26 -1.05
CA GLY A 7 -38.71 11.44 -0.48
C GLY A 7 -38.82 9.99 -0.88
N MET A 8 -37.67 9.34 -0.81
CA MET A 8 -37.41 7.99 -1.26
C MET A 8 -37.59 7.01 -0.08
N PRO A 9 -38.19 5.83 -0.30
CA PRO A 9 -38.42 4.88 0.78
C PRO A 9 -37.13 4.11 1.15
N THR A 10 -36.84 4.01 2.45
CA THR A 10 -35.94 3.02 3.05
C THR A 10 -36.71 2.16 4.05
N ALA A 11 -36.13 1.02 4.44
CA ALA A 11 -36.79 -0.05 5.18
C ALA A 11 -37.16 0.28 6.65
N THR A 12 -36.93 1.50 7.15
CA THR A 12 -37.18 1.87 8.55
C THR A 12 -37.51 3.36 8.71
N GLY A 13 -38.54 3.85 8.01
CA GLY A 13 -39.08 5.20 8.22
C GLY A 13 -38.25 6.36 7.66
N PHE A 14 -38.88 7.54 7.54
CA PHE A 14 -38.31 8.77 7.00
C PHE A 14 -37.46 9.48 8.07
N GLU A 15 -36.15 9.54 7.91
CA GLU A 15 -35.33 10.52 8.64
C GLU A 15 -35.42 11.88 7.93
N VAL A 16 -35.92 12.87 8.65
CA VAL A 16 -35.93 14.26 8.20
C VAL A 16 -34.53 14.82 8.42
N LEU A 17 -33.77 15.00 7.33
CA LEU A 17 -32.49 15.70 7.36
C LEU A 17 -32.70 17.11 7.92
N THR A 18 -31.82 17.52 8.82
CA THR A 18 -31.84 18.89 9.33
C THR A 18 -31.51 19.88 8.21
N GLU A 19 -31.98 21.13 8.31
CA GLU A 19 -31.63 22.17 7.33
C GLU A 19 -30.11 22.34 7.18
N ALA A 20 -29.35 22.09 8.25
CA ALA A 20 -27.90 22.12 8.23
C ALA A 20 -27.28 20.99 7.39
N GLU A 21 -27.85 19.80 7.42
CA GLU A 21 -27.41 18.66 6.60
C GLU A 21 -27.78 18.85 5.13
N LEU A 22 -28.98 19.39 4.87
CA LEU A 22 -29.40 19.73 3.52
C LEU A 22 -28.50 20.81 2.90
N ALA A 23 -28.10 21.82 3.69
CA ALA A 23 -27.17 22.86 3.25
C ALA A 23 -25.76 22.33 2.95
N ARG A 24 -25.29 21.30 3.68
CA ARG A 24 -23.99 20.66 3.42
C ARG A 24 -23.98 19.84 2.13
N LEU A 25 -25.09 19.19 1.79
CA LEU A 25 -25.25 18.46 0.53
C LEU A 25 -25.41 19.38 -0.68
N GLN A 26 -25.86 20.62 -0.48
CA GLN A 26 -26.07 21.61 -1.53
C GLN A 26 -24.90 22.59 -1.70
N ALA A 27 -23.91 22.58 -0.81
CA ALA A 27 -22.74 23.43 -0.93
C ALA A 27 -21.90 23.01 -2.15
N PRO A 28 -21.46 23.95 -3.01
CA PRO A 28 -20.56 23.62 -4.10
C PRO A 28 -19.25 23.06 -3.54
N LEU A 29 -18.72 22.01 -4.19
CA LEU A 29 -17.43 21.43 -3.85
C LEU A 29 -16.36 22.52 -4.03
N VAL A 30 -15.95 23.16 -2.94
CA VAL A 30 -14.85 24.12 -2.96
C VAL A 30 -13.57 23.31 -3.10
N THR A 31 -13.05 23.23 -4.33
CA THR A 31 -11.74 22.68 -4.59
C THR A 31 -10.70 23.54 -3.87
N PRO A 32 -9.94 23.02 -2.89
CA PRO A 32 -8.84 23.78 -2.32
C PRO A 32 -7.83 24.10 -3.42
N PRO A 33 -7.13 25.26 -3.35
CA PRO A 33 -6.08 25.55 -4.32
C PRO A 33 -5.06 24.41 -4.31
N ALA A 34 -4.65 23.98 -5.51
CA ALA A 34 -3.68 22.90 -5.66
C ALA A 34 -2.44 23.17 -4.80
N PRO A 35 -1.95 22.19 -4.02
CA PRO A 35 -0.70 22.34 -3.32
C PRO A 35 0.40 22.61 -4.35
N GLN A 36 1.17 23.66 -4.12
CA GLN A 36 2.28 24.00 -5.00
C GLN A 36 3.35 22.93 -4.82
N VAL A 37 3.47 22.04 -5.79
CA VAL A 37 4.45 20.96 -5.77
C VAL A 37 5.83 21.61 -5.92
N PRO A 38 6.75 21.45 -4.95
CA PRO A 38 8.12 21.95 -5.12
C PRO A 38 8.78 21.22 -6.29
N ASP A 39 9.61 21.93 -7.05
CA ASP A 39 10.39 21.39 -8.15
C ASP A 39 11.33 20.28 -7.60
N ILE A 40 10.97 19.01 -7.84
CA ILE A 40 11.75 17.87 -7.38
C ILE A 40 12.88 17.65 -8.40
N PRO A 41 14.16 17.68 -8.00
CA PRO A 41 15.26 17.42 -8.92
C PRO A 41 15.12 16.00 -9.52
N PRO A 42 15.48 15.80 -10.80
CA PRO A 42 15.41 14.50 -11.43
C PRO A 42 16.27 13.48 -10.66
N LEU A 43 15.71 12.28 -10.45
CA LEU A 43 16.43 11.16 -9.85
C LEU A 43 17.74 10.89 -10.61
N PRO A 44 18.83 10.52 -9.91
CA PRO A 44 20.08 10.13 -10.57
C PRO A 44 19.81 8.95 -11.49
N ALA A 45 20.36 9.01 -12.71
CA ALA A 45 20.26 7.95 -13.70
C ALA A 45 20.75 6.62 -13.09
N ALA A 46 19.93 5.57 -13.21
CA ALA A 46 20.27 4.24 -12.76
C ALA A 46 21.60 3.78 -13.41
N ASP A 47 22.55 3.36 -12.58
CA ASP A 47 23.84 2.84 -13.04
C ASP A 47 23.64 1.63 -13.98
N PRO A 48 24.49 1.47 -15.01
CA PRO A 48 24.39 0.37 -15.94
C PRO A 48 24.74 -0.97 -15.27
N ARG A 49 23.87 -1.96 -15.50
CA ARG A 49 23.95 -3.34 -15.01
C ARG A 49 25.36 -3.93 -15.18
N PRO A 50 25.90 -4.70 -14.22
CA PRO A 50 27.16 -5.41 -14.43
C PRO A 50 26.97 -6.55 -15.44
N GLY A 51 27.67 -6.41 -16.57
CA GLY A 51 28.57 -7.44 -17.11
C GLY A 51 27.98 -8.76 -17.60
N ALA A 52 28.10 -8.98 -18.90
CA ALA A 52 27.85 -10.23 -19.61
C ALA A 52 28.53 -11.46 -18.99
N LEU A 53 27.83 -12.60 -19.06
CA LEU A 53 28.40 -13.94 -18.86
C LEU A 53 29.51 -14.21 -19.89
N PRO A 54 30.70 -14.71 -19.50
CA PRO A 54 31.71 -15.15 -20.47
C PRO A 54 31.34 -16.52 -21.10
N PRO A 55 31.75 -16.79 -22.35
CA PRO A 55 31.47 -18.06 -23.03
C PRO A 55 32.35 -19.22 -22.53
N SER A 56 31.81 -20.43 -22.66
CA SER A 56 32.40 -21.71 -22.22
C SER A 56 33.80 -21.99 -22.76
N VAL A 57 34.66 -22.57 -21.91
CA VAL A 57 35.86 -23.30 -22.31
C VAL A 57 35.79 -24.74 -21.79
N ARG A 58 36.01 -25.69 -22.70
CA ARG A 58 36.12 -27.14 -22.44
C ARG A 58 37.60 -27.45 -22.16
N GLY A 59 37.90 -28.14 -21.07
CA GLY A 59 39.23 -28.66 -20.76
C GLY A 59 39.23 -29.59 -19.53
N GLU A 60 39.67 -30.83 -19.73
CA GLU A 60 39.78 -31.89 -18.72
C GLU A 60 40.96 -31.69 -17.74
N ALA A 61 40.83 -32.38 -16.60
CA ALA A 61 41.85 -33.00 -15.75
C ALA A 61 42.33 -32.30 -14.46
N ALA A 62 42.45 -33.18 -13.45
CA ALA A 62 43.05 -33.03 -12.11
C ALA A 62 42.27 -32.19 -11.10
N GLY A 63 41.45 -32.87 -10.29
CA GLY A 63 40.75 -32.27 -9.17
C GLY A 63 41.68 -31.82 -8.04
N PRO A 64 41.25 -30.82 -7.27
CA PRO A 64 41.56 -30.72 -5.86
C PRO A 64 40.31 -31.01 -5.02
N THR A 65 40.55 -31.62 -3.87
CA THR A 65 39.64 -31.90 -2.76
C THR A 65 38.52 -30.88 -2.63
N VAL A 66 37.27 -31.34 -2.65
CA VAL A 66 36.11 -30.54 -2.24
C VAL A 66 36.25 -30.32 -0.73
N GLU A 67 36.91 -29.24 -0.36
CA GLU A 67 36.74 -28.66 0.96
C GLU A 67 35.30 -28.14 1.01
N THR A 68 34.44 -28.88 1.70
CA THR A 68 33.05 -28.52 1.91
C THR A 68 33.01 -27.18 2.65
N LEU A 69 32.93 -26.09 1.90
CA LEU A 69 32.54 -24.79 2.43
C LEU A 69 31.22 -25.00 3.19
N PRO A 70 31.10 -24.51 4.44
CA PRO A 70 29.88 -24.68 5.20
C PRO A 70 28.73 -24.09 4.37
N ALA A 71 27.67 -24.88 4.22
CA ALA A 71 26.43 -24.43 3.58
C ALA A 71 25.96 -23.18 4.36
N GLN A 72 26.25 -22.01 3.81
CA GLN A 72 25.56 -20.80 4.22
C GLN A 72 24.08 -21.10 4.02
N PRO A 73 23.21 -20.86 5.02
CA PRO A 73 21.79 -20.98 4.79
C PRO A 73 21.48 -20.10 3.58
N VAL A 74 21.00 -20.69 2.50
CA VAL A 74 20.48 -19.91 1.38
C VAL A 74 19.31 -19.13 1.98
N GLN A 75 19.57 -17.89 2.39
CA GLN A 75 18.52 -16.93 2.64
C GLN A 75 17.69 -16.94 1.36
N ASP A 76 16.41 -17.26 1.50
CA ASP A 76 15.51 -17.36 0.38
C ASP A 76 15.60 -16.04 -0.40
N TRP A 77 16.01 -16.10 -1.66
CA TRP A 77 16.15 -14.91 -2.49
C TRP A 77 14.83 -14.14 -2.57
N HIS A 78 13.71 -14.82 -2.39
CA HIS A 78 12.40 -14.21 -2.30
C HIS A 78 12.26 -13.29 -1.07
N ASP A 79 12.63 -13.75 0.12
CA ASP A 79 12.52 -12.97 1.36
C ASP A 79 13.40 -11.72 1.31
N LEU A 80 14.62 -11.86 0.79
CA LEU A 80 15.55 -10.73 0.59
C LEU A 80 14.98 -9.69 -0.36
N LEU A 81 14.31 -10.13 -1.44
CA LEU A 81 13.66 -9.21 -2.39
C LEU A 81 12.47 -8.49 -1.75
N MET A 82 11.67 -9.16 -0.92
CA MET A 82 10.55 -8.52 -0.21
C MET A 82 11.05 -7.51 0.83
N GLU A 83 12.08 -7.85 1.60
CA GLU A 83 12.68 -6.96 2.59
C GLU A 83 13.30 -5.72 1.92
N GLN A 84 14.04 -5.93 0.83
CA GLN A 84 14.61 -4.83 0.06
C GLN A 84 13.51 -3.92 -0.52
N SER A 85 12.44 -4.50 -1.08
CA SER A 85 11.32 -3.73 -1.61
C SER A 85 10.62 -2.92 -0.52
N ALA A 86 10.43 -3.47 0.67
CA ALA A 86 9.84 -2.75 1.81
C ALA A 86 10.72 -1.58 2.24
N ARG A 87 12.04 -1.77 2.26
CA ARG A 87 13.00 -0.71 2.56
C ARG A 87 12.96 0.41 1.52
N GLU A 88 13.00 0.07 0.23
CA GLU A 88 12.93 1.04 -0.88
C GLU A 88 11.65 1.87 -0.82
N LEU A 89 10.50 1.23 -0.54
CA LEU A 89 9.24 1.93 -0.32
C LEU A 89 9.31 2.89 0.87
N GLY A 90 9.89 2.45 1.99
CA GLY A 90 10.08 3.30 3.18
C GLY A 90 10.92 4.54 2.89
N GLU A 91 12.03 4.37 2.17
CA GLU A 91 12.89 5.47 1.73
C GLU A 91 12.13 6.44 0.80
N ALA A 92 11.35 5.93 -0.15
CA ALA A 92 10.52 6.73 -1.04
C ALA A 92 9.44 7.54 -0.27
N MET A 93 8.80 6.93 0.73
CA MET A 93 7.84 7.64 1.59
C MET A 93 8.50 8.78 2.37
N ILE A 94 9.69 8.55 2.94
CA ILE A 94 10.44 9.58 3.67
C ILE A 94 10.85 10.71 2.71
N ALA A 95 11.37 10.39 1.52
CA ALA A 95 11.76 11.36 0.51
C ALA A 95 10.57 12.24 0.06
N ALA A 96 9.36 11.70 0.06
CA ALA A 96 8.12 12.42 -0.22
C ALA A 96 7.54 13.18 1.00
N GLY A 97 8.27 13.28 2.11
CA GLY A 97 7.85 13.98 3.32
C GLY A 97 6.87 13.20 4.22
N ARG A 98 6.60 11.92 3.91
CA ARG A 98 5.76 11.02 4.73
C ARG A 98 6.64 10.29 5.73
N ASN A 99 7.09 11.02 6.76
CA ASN A 99 7.99 10.50 7.78
C ASN A 99 7.41 9.30 8.52
N GLN A 100 8.27 8.34 8.86
CA GLN A 100 7.92 7.17 9.66
C GLN A 100 7.51 7.60 11.07
N PRO A 101 6.32 7.21 11.56
CA PRO A 101 5.95 7.44 12.95
C PRO A 101 6.90 6.72 13.92
N ALA A 102 7.14 7.34 15.07
CA ALA A 102 7.88 6.69 16.16
C ALA A 102 7.13 5.45 16.68
N GLY A 103 7.84 4.57 17.39
CA GLY A 103 7.19 3.48 18.12
C GLY A 103 6.81 2.27 17.26
N GLY A 104 7.68 1.86 16.33
CA GLY A 104 7.63 0.50 15.74
C GLY A 104 6.73 0.32 14.51
N PHE A 105 6.49 1.39 13.76
CA PHE A 105 5.81 1.33 12.46
C PHE A 105 6.74 0.80 11.37
N VAL A 106 6.19 0.08 10.40
CA VAL A 106 6.94 -0.48 9.26
C VAL A 106 6.24 -0.12 7.95
N PRO A 107 6.96 -0.04 6.82
CA PRO A 107 6.34 0.28 5.56
C PRO A 107 5.51 -0.93 5.08
N HIS A 108 4.30 -0.66 4.60
CA HIS A 108 3.39 -1.65 4.06
C HIS A 108 3.01 -1.28 2.63
N HIS A 109 3.21 -2.20 1.69
CA HIS A 109 2.69 -2.05 0.33
C HIS A 109 1.18 -2.25 0.31
N ILE A 110 0.44 -1.30 -0.27
CA ILE A 110 -1.01 -1.40 -0.50
C ILE A 110 -1.29 -2.40 -1.63
N VAL A 111 -0.60 -2.26 -2.75
CA VAL A 111 -0.54 -3.29 -3.79
C VAL A 111 0.69 -4.14 -3.55
N LEU A 112 0.46 -5.38 -3.13
CA LEU A 112 1.51 -6.34 -2.84
C LEU A 112 2.33 -6.69 -4.10
N ARG A 113 3.64 -6.83 -3.92
CA ARG A 113 4.54 -7.32 -4.99
C ARG A 113 4.18 -8.72 -5.46
N GLU A 114 3.84 -9.61 -4.52
CA GLU A 114 3.42 -10.98 -4.81
C GLU A 114 2.24 -11.41 -3.91
N GLY A 115 1.52 -12.46 -4.32
CA GLY A 115 0.36 -12.97 -3.60
C GLY A 115 -0.94 -12.21 -3.90
N GLY A 116 -1.96 -12.49 -3.09
CA GLY A 116 -3.28 -11.84 -3.13
C GLY A 116 -4.17 -12.21 -4.33
N GLY A 117 -3.83 -13.25 -5.08
CA GLY A 117 -4.66 -13.83 -6.14
C GLY A 117 -4.91 -12.91 -7.33
N ALA A 118 -6.02 -13.14 -8.04
CA ALA A 118 -6.38 -12.42 -9.26
C ALA A 118 -6.60 -10.91 -9.00
N GLN A 119 -7.11 -10.55 -7.83
CA GLN A 119 -7.36 -9.16 -7.43
C GLN A 119 -6.06 -8.36 -7.38
N MET A 120 -5.04 -8.86 -6.66
CA MET A 120 -3.75 -8.17 -6.59
C MET A 120 -2.98 -8.25 -7.91
N ALA A 121 -3.17 -9.31 -8.71
CA ALA A 121 -2.61 -9.36 -10.06
C ALA A 121 -3.19 -8.26 -10.96
N ALA A 122 -4.51 -8.03 -10.91
CA ALA A 122 -5.16 -6.95 -11.63
C ALA A 122 -4.69 -5.57 -11.15
N ALA A 123 -4.57 -5.37 -9.83
CA ALA A 123 -4.04 -4.14 -9.25
C ALA A 123 -2.61 -3.84 -9.73
N ARG A 124 -1.69 -4.84 -9.69
CA ARG A 124 -0.33 -4.71 -10.22
C ARG A 124 -0.31 -4.36 -11.71
N ALA A 125 -1.12 -5.04 -12.52
CA ALA A 125 -1.23 -4.75 -13.95
C ALA A 125 -1.67 -3.31 -14.18
N ARG A 126 -2.64 -2.82 -13.38
CA ARG A 126 -3.12 -1.44 -13.50
C ARG A 126 -2.06 -0.40 -13.15
N LEU A 127 -1.28 -0.63 -12.09
CA LEU A 127 -0.14 0.26 -11.75
C LEU A 127 0.88 0.29 -12.88
N MET A 128 1.22 -0.88 -13.46
CA MET A 128 2.13 -0.98 -14.58
C MET A 128 1.63 -0.22 -15.81
N GLU A 129 0.35 -0.38 -16.18
CA GLU A 129 -0.29 0.34 -17.29
C GLU A 129 -0.21 1.87 -17.12
N LEU A 130 -0.30 2.34 -15.88
CA LEU A 130 -0.26 3.77 -15.53
C LEU A 130 1.16 4.29 -15.24
N GLY A 131 2.19 3.45 -15.38
CA GLY A 131 3.58 3.82 -15.15
C GLY A 131 3.87 4.16 -13.68
N ILE A 132 3.29 3.41 -12.75
CA ILE A 132 3.49 3.54 -11.30
C ILE A 132 4.34 2.37 -10.82
N ASP A 133 5.51 2.67 -10.25
CA ASP A 133 6.37 1.67 -9.63
C ASP A 133 5.75 1.13 -8.33
N LEU A 134 5.97 -0.13 -8.00
CA LEU A 134 5.44 -0.72 -6.76
C LEU A 134 6.02 -0.07 -5.50
N ASN A 135 7.24 0.47 -5.57
CA ASN A 135 7.87 1.22 -4.50
C ASN A 135 7.56 2.73 -4.57
N GLN A 136 6.68 3.17 -5.48
CA GLN A 136 6.16 4.54 -5.47
C GLN A 136 5.57 4.84 -4.09
N GLU A 137 5.86 6.02 -3.54
CA GLU A 137 5.49 6.38 -2.18
C GLU A 137 4.00 6.23 -1.92
N ALA A 138 3.15 6.54 -2.91
CA ALA A 138 1.70 6.47 -2.78
C ALA A 138 1.23 5.03 -2.53
N ASN A 139 1.93 4.02 -3.06
CA ASN A 139 1.63 2.61 -2.83
C ASN A 139 2.05 2.13 -1.43
N GLY A 140 2.54 3.02 -0.57
CA GLY A 140 2.96 2.71 0.79
C GLY A 140 2.11 3.36 1.87
N VAL A 141 2.05 2.70 3.02
CA VAL A 141 1.53 3.24 4.27
C VAL A 141 2.38 2.74 5.45
N TRP A 142 2.59 3.57 6.45
CA TRP A 142 3.22 3.16 7.70
C TRP A 142 2.19 2.48 8.59
N LEU A 143 2.40 1.21 8.93
CA LEU A 143 1.50 0.47 9.81
C LEU A 143 2.23 -0.08 11.04
N PRO A 144 1.54 -0.18 12.18
CA PRO A 144 2.14 -0.75 13.40
C PRO A 144 2.49 -2.23 13.18
N SER A 145 3.73 -2.58 13.51
CA SER A 145 4.21 -3.98 13.56
C SER A 145 3.93 -4.61 14.92
N HIS A 146 4.28 -5.90 15.11
CA HIS A 146 4.23 -6.54 16.44
C HIS A 146 5.08 -5.82 17.51
N ARG A 147 6.08 -5.03 17.09
CA ARG A 147 6.94 -4.25 17.98
C ARG A 147 6.40 -2.87 18.32
N ALA A 148 5.25 -2.51 17.74
CA ALA A 148 4.69 -1.19 17.96
C ALA A 148 4.21 -1.01 19.40
N GLU A 149 4.35 0.21 19.91
CA GLU A 149 3.94 0.58 21.27
C GLU A 149 2.45 0.25 21.51
N GLN A 150 2.10 0.03 22.78
CA GLN A 150 0.69 -0.23 23.13
C GLN A 150 -0.16 1.01 22.81
N GLY A 151 -1.28 0.81 22.13
CA GLY A 151 -2.17 1.90 21.72
C GLY A 151 -1.88 2.52 20.36
N ALA A 152 -0.90 2.00 19.59
CA ALA A 152 -0.70 2.43 18.20
C ALA A 152 -1.97 2.23 17.35
N GLU A 153 -2.46 3.31 16.75
CA GLU A 153 -3.62 3.33 15.88
C GLU A 153 -3.29 2.79 14.47
N GLY A 154 -4.32 2.34 13.75
CA GLY A 154 -4.21 1.82 12.39
C GLY A 154 -4.26 0.31 12.26
N ALA A 155 -4.32 -0.13 11.00
CA ALA A 155 -4.41 -1.53 10.65
C ALA A 155 -3.11 -2.27 11.02
N TYR A 156 -3.24 -3.45 11.62
CA TYR A 156 -2.09 -4.24 12.01
C TYR A 156 -1.43 -4.91 10.79
N HIS A 157 -0.15 -4.64 10.59
CA HIS A 157 0.63 -5.03 9.40
C HIS A 157 0.43 -6.49 8.98
N GLU A 158 0.44 -7.42 9.95
CA GLU A 158 0.44 -8.87 9.67
C GLU A 158 -0.96 -9.45 9.38
N ARG A 159 -2.04 -8.67 9.53
CA ARG A 159 -3.43 -9.17 9.44
C ARG A 159 -4.24 -8.64 8.25
N LEU A 160 -3.63 -7.85 7.38
CA LEU A 160 -4.30 -7.21 6.25
C LEU A 160 -4.46 -8.07 5.02
N HIS A 161 -3.69 -9.15 4.87
CA HIS A 161 -3.68 -9.98 3.67
C HIS A 161 -4.90 -10.93 3.60
N ASN A 162 -6.09 -10.34 3.46
CA ASN A 162 -7.36 -11.04 3.39
C ASN A 162 -8.18 -10.59 2.17
N ARG A 163 -9.18 -11.40 1.81
CA ARG A 163 -9.96 -11.19 0.58
C ARG A 163 -10.64 -9.82 0.49
N PRO A 164 -11.38 -9.33 1.52
CA PRO A 164 -11.99 -8.00 1.48
C PRO A 164 -11.00 -6.86 1.22
N TYR A 165 -9.80 -6.94 1.80
CA TYR A 165 -8.74 -5.97 1.53
C TYR A 165 -8.30 -6.03 0.05
N PHE A 166 -8.04 -7.23 -0.48
CA PHE A 166 -7.62 -7.37 -1.88
C PHE A 166 -8.69 -6.87 -2.88
N GLU A 167 -9.97 -7.17 -2.60
CA GLU A 167 -11.10 -6.71 -3.41
C GLU A 167 -11.20 -5.18 -3.38
N GLY A 168 -11.14 -4.56 -2.20
CA GLY A 168 -11.23 -3.10 -2.07
C GLY A 168 -10.12 -2.37 -2.81
N VAL A 169 -8.87 -2.84 -2.70
CA VAL A 169 -7.73 -2.24 -3.43
C VAL A 169 -7.89 -2.39 -4.93
N ALA A 170 -8.26 -3.59 -5.41
CA ALA A 170 -8.44 -3.85 -6.84
C ALA A 170 -9.59 -3.03 -7.43
N ASP A 171 -10.72 -2.92 -6.72
CA ASP A 171 -11.88 -2.14 -7.17
C ASP A 171 -11.59 -0.64 -7.23
N GLY A 172 -10.84 -0.10 -6.26
CA GLY A 172 -10.37 1.28 -6.30
C GLY A 172 -9.49 1.54 -7.53
N LEU A 173 -8.47 0.71 -7.76
CA LEU A 173 -7.56 0.93 -8.89
C LEU A 173 -8.22 0.68 -10.25
N ARG A 174 -9.21 -0.20 -10.34
CA ARG A 174 -9.95 -0.48 -11.57
C ARG A 174 -10.63 0.77 -12.15
N VAL A 175 -11.06 1.71 -11.29
CA VAL A 175 -11.73 2.95 -11.73
C VAL A 175 -10.78 4.12 -11.97
N ALA A 176 -9.49 3.98 -11.65
CA ALA A 176 -8.51 5.04 -11.90
C ALA A 176 -8.39 5.31 -13.41
N GLY A 177 -8.72 6.51 -13.88
CA GLY A 177 -8.65 6.89 -15.29
C GLY A 177 -7.24 7.31 -15.73
N SER A 178 -6.41 7.74 -14.78
CA SER A 178 -5.08 8.29 -15.00
C SER A 178 -4.10 7.89 -13.91
N ARG A 179 -2.81 8.22 -14.12
CA ARG A 179 -1.75 8.04 -13.12
C ARG A 179 -2.08 8.80 -11.83
N ASP A 180 -2.52 10.04 -11.94
CA ASP A 180 -2.83 10.87 -10.77
C ASP A 180 -4.03 10.36 -9.99
N ASP A 181 -5.07 9.84 -10.68
CA ASP A 181 -6.21 9.19 -10.02
C ASP A 181 -5.76 7.97 -9.21
N ALA A 182 -4.91 7.12 -9.79
CA ALA A 182 -4.38 5.95 -9.09
C ALA A 182 -3.55 6.34 -7.87
N LEU A 183 -2.69 7.37 -7.97
CA LEU A 183 -1.94 7.88 -6.83
C LEU A 183 -2.85 8.45 -5.74
N ALA A 184 -3.92 9.15 -6.12
CA ALA A 184 -4.91 9.67 -5.17
C ALA A 184 -5.65 8.54 -4.45
N ILE A 185 -6.08 7.51 -5.19
CA ILE A 185 -6.75 6.33 -4.64
C ILE A 185 -5.83 5.56 -3.69
N LEU A 186 -4.56 5.36 -4.06
CA LEU A 186 -3.59 4.70 -3.18
C LEU A 186 -3.37 5.48 -1.87
N ARG A 187 -3.26 6.82 -1.95
CA ARG A 187 -3.13 7.67 -0.76
C ARG A 187 -4.38 7.62 0.12
N ASP A 188 -5.56 7.63 -0.48
CA ASP A 188 -6.83 7.51 0.23
C ASP A 188 -6.96 6.15 0.94
N ILE A 189 -6.64 5.05 0.27
CA ILE A 189 -6.57 3.72 0.88
C ILE A 189 -5.55 3.71 2.03
N GLY A 190 -4.37 4.30 1.84
CA GLY A 190 -3.35 4.43 2.87
C GLY A 190 -3.85 5.19 4.10
N GLN A 191 -4.61 6.27 3.91
CA GLN A 191 -5.26 7.01 5.00
C GLN A 191 -6.28 6.13 5.73
N GLN A 192 -7.18 5.47 5.01
CA GLN A 192 -8.18 4.58 5.60
C GLN A 192 -7.56 3.39 6.36
N LEU A 193 -6.40 2.88 5.91
CA LEU A 193 -5.63 1.86 6.62
C LEU A 193 -4.99 2.40 7.90
N SER A 194 -4.51 3.64 7.87
CA SER A 194 -3.92 4.31 9.04
C SER A 194 -4.98 4.65 10.10
N GLU A 195 -6.20 4.94 9.68
CA GLU A 195 -7.37 5.14 10.54
C GLU A 195 -8.03 3.81 10.93
N GLY A 196 -7.69 2.73 10.24
CA GLY A 196 -8.22 1.39 10.47
C GLY A 196 -9.69 1.19 10.06
N VAL A 197 -10.18 2.00 9.12
CA VAL A 197 -11.56 1.97 8.60
C VAL A 197 -11.68 1.28 7.24
N PHE A 198 -10.56 0.91 6.62
CA PHE A 198 -10.57 0.23 5.32
C PHE A 198 -11.18 -1.18 5.40
N SER A 199 -11.74 -1.65 4.28
CA SER A 199 -12.32 -2.99 4.19
C SER A 199 -11.30 -4.09 4.51
N GLY A 200 -11.70 -5.05 5.35
CA GLY A 200 -10.82 -6.14 5.78
C GLY A 200 -9.85 -5.78 6.91
N VAL A 201 -9.85 -4.55 7.41
CA VAL A 201 -9.07 -4.18 8.59
C VAL A 201 -9.57 -4.95 9.82
N ARG A 202 -8.64 -5.53 10.56
CA ARG A 202 -8.86 -5.98 11.94
C ARG A 202 -8.06 -5.07 12.86
N LEU A 203 -8.75 -4.22 13.60
CA LEU A 203 -8.15 -3.37 14.63
C LEU A 203 -7.51 -4.23 15.72
N ARG A 204 -6.49 -3.69 16.39
CA ARG A 204 -5.97 -4.24 17.64
C ARG A 204 -6.99 -3.99 18.75
N THR A 205 -8.04 -4.80 18.84
CA THR A 205 -9.03 -4.69 19.92
C THR A 205 -8.49 -5.26 21.22
N GLU A 206 -8.93 -4.71 22.36
CA GLU A 206 -8.59 -5.18 23.71
C GLU A 206 -8.99 -6.65 23.98
N ALA A 207 -9.79 -7.27 23.10
CA ALA A 207 -10.32 -8.63 23.27
C ALA A 207 -9.28 -9.76 23.08
N ASN A 208 -8.04 -9.44 22.63
CA ASN A 208 -6.95 -10.42 22.56
C ASN A 208 -6.10 -10.47 23.86
N ARG A 209 -6.61 -9.93 24.97
CA ARG A 209 -5.97 -9.93 26.31
C ARG A 209 -5.90 -11.29 27.00
N SER A 210 -6.53 -12.33 26.46
CA SER A 210 -6.62 -13.62 27.15
C SER A 210 -6.54 -14.80 26.18
N GLN A 211 -5.32 -15.16 25.75
CA GLN A 211 -4.93 -16.57 25.61
C GLN A 211 -3.48 -16.68 26.08
N PRO A 212 -3.16 -17.71 26.90
CA PRO A 212 -2.05 -17.70 27.87
C PRO A 212 -0.65 -17.64 27.25
#